data_AF-U9T2G4-F1
#
_entry.id   AF-U9T2G4-F1
#
_cell.length_a   1.000
_cell.length_b   1.000
_cell.length_c   1.000
_cell.angle_alpha   90.00
_cell.angle_beta   90.00
_cell.angle_gamma   90.00
#
_symmetry.space_group_name_H-M   'P 1'
#
loop_
_entity.id
_entity.type
_entity.pdbx_description
1 polymer ?
#
loop_
_entity_poly.entity_id
_entity_poly.type
_entity_poly.pdbx_seq_one_letter_code
_entity_poly.pdbx_strand_id
1 'polypeptide(L)'
;MQNTKNTNKWVNLIEETISKENYRFYEQKHFSNIQKVGTGGFGKVYRASWKNSQYFALKSFFNLDDVIAKEIVHELKLQRDIQFQNNIIKFYGIAKFDPGIVKYNILYVNM
;
A
#
# COMPACT_ATOMS: atom_id res chain seq x y z
N MET A 1 -0.16 -29.27 -6.44
CA MET A 1 0.32 -28.12 -7.26
C MET A 1 -0.88 -27.23 -7.65
N GLN A 2 -1.26 -26.26 -6.81
CA GLN A 2 -2.31 -25.26 -7.15
C GLN A 2 -1.99 -23.82 -6.67
N ASN A 3 -0.83 -23.60 -6.04
CA ASN A 3 -0.54 -22.31 -5.39
C ASN A 3 -0.12 -21.19 -6.35
N THR A 4 0.53 -21.50 -7.47
CA THR A 4 1.09 -20.48 -8.37
C THR A 4 0.05 -19.80 -9.25
N LYS A 5 -1.00 -20.52 -9.69
CA LYS A 5 -2.06 -19.92 -10.54
C LYS A 5 -2.94 -18.93 -9.77
N ASN A 6 -3.20 -19.19 -8.49
CA ASN A 6 -4.07 -18.33 -7.67
C ASN A 6 -3.37 -17.06 -7.20
N THR A 7 -2.09 -17.13 -6.78
CA THR A 7 -1.30 -15.93 -6.44
C THR A 7 -1.23 -14.96 -7.62
N ASN A 8 -1.03 -15.48 -8.84
CA ASN A 8 -0.95 -14.66 -10.05
C ASN A 8 -2.26 -13.93 -10.33
N LYS A 9 -3.42 -14.55 -10.08
CA LYS A 9 -4.72 -13.90 -10.28
C LYS A 9 -4.88 -12.66 -9.39
N TRP A 10 -4.52 -12.76 -8.12
CA TRP A 10 -4.68 -11.68 -7.15
C TRP A 10 -3.69 -10.54 -7.36
N VAL A 11 -2.44 -10.88 -7.69
CA VAL A 11 -1.43 -9.89 -8.09
C VAL A 11 -1.89 -9.15 -9.33
N ASN A 12 -2.38 -9.85 -10.37
CA ASN A 12 -2.90 -9.22 -11.58
C ASN A 12 -4.07 -8.27 -11.29
N LEU A 13 -5.00 -8.65 -10.40
CA LEU A 13 -6.13 -7.79 -10.03
C LEU A 13 -5.67 -6.46 -9.39
N ILE A 14 -4.67 -6.54 -8.50
CA ILE A 14 -4.08 -5.36 -7.87
C ILE A 14 -3.36 -4.53 -8.93
N GLU A 15 -2.50 -5.14 -9.75
CA GLU A 15 -1.75 -4.46 -10.81
C GLU A 15 -2.66 -3.80 -11.85
N GLU A 16 -3.75 -4.45 -12.24
CA GLU A 16 -4.77 -3.87 -13.12
C GLU A 16 -5.46 -2.67 -12.49
N THR A 17 -5.82 -2.76 -11.20
CA THR A 17 -6.44 -1.63 -10.48
C THR A 17 -5.47 -0.45 -10.41
N ILE A 18 -4.21 -0.75 -10.10
CA ILE A 18 -3.15 0.25 -10.04
C ILE A 18 -2.85 0.83 -11.42
N SER A 19 -2.95 0.06 -12.50
CA SER A 19 -2.65 0.54 -13.87
C SER A 19 -3.81 1.33 -14.48
N LYS A 20 -5.06 1.01 -14.11
CA LYS A 20 -6.25 1.76 -14.51
C LYS A 20 -6.26 3.16 -13.89
N GLU A 21 -5.69 3.29 -12.70
CA GLU A 21 -5.69 4.51 -11.92
C GLU A 21 -4.31 5.15 -11.96
N ASN A 22 -4.21 6.45 -12.24
CA ASN A 22 -2.92 7.14 -12.33
C ASN A 22 -2.33 7.46 -10.93
N TYR A 23 -2.05 6.42 -10.13
CA TYR A 23 -1.45 6.56 -8.80
C TYR A 23 0.03 6.94 -8.88
N ARG A 24 0.50 7.70 -7.89
CA ARG A 24 1.93 7.99 -7.75
C ARG A 24 2.67 6.78 -7.21
N PHE A 25 3.82 6.48 -7.79
CA PHE A 25 4.68 5.39 -7.36
C PHE A 25 5.94 5.88 -6.67
N TYR A 26 6.31 5.18 -5.60
CA TYR A 26 7.49 5.47 -4.82
C TYR A 26 8.34 4.21 -4.65
N GLU A 27 9.64 4.37 -4.80
CA GLU A 27 10.62 3.34 -4.48
C GLU A 27 11.07 3.48 -3.03
N GLN A 28 11.51 2.35 -2.44
CA GLN A 28 12.09 2.31 -1.11
C GLN A 28 13.19 3.36 -0.87
N LYS A 29 14.02 3.66 -1.88
CA LYS A 29 15.11 4.66 -1.78
C LYS A 29 14.62 6.08 -1.47
N HIS A 30 13.34 6.38 -1.70
CA HIS A 30 12.76 7.69 -1.38
C HIS A 30 12.48 7.85 0.12
N PHE A 31 12.48 6.74 0.88
CA PHE A 31 12.11 6.73 2.28
C PHE A 31 13.33 6.49 3.18
N SER A 32 13.37 7.20 4.30
CA SER A 32 14.37 7.04 5.36
C SER A 32 13.68 6.92 6.72
N ASN A 33 14.45 6.59 7.77
CA ASN A 33 13.96 6.48 9.15
C ASN A 33 12.69 5.59 9.28
N ILE A 34 12.74 4.42 8.65
CA ILE A 34 11.59 3.52 8.56
C ILE A 34 11.46 2.75 9.87
N GLN A 35 10.35 2.98 10.58
CA GLN A 35 10.10 2.41 11.90
C GLN A 35 8.70 1.81 11.94
N LYS A 36 8.59 0.58 12.43
CA LYS A 36 7.30 -0.06 12.63
C LYS A 36 6.54 0.69 13.74
N VAL A 37 5.31 1.13 13.45
CA VAL A 37 4.44 1.82 14.42
C VAL A 37 3.28 0.94 14.88
N GLY A 38 2.92 -0.10 14.11
CA GLY A 38 1.82 -0.96 14.49
C GLY A 38 1.69 -2.23 13.68
N THR A 39 0.80 -3.11 14.13
CA THR A 39 0.32 -4.28 13.40
C THR A 39 -1.18 -4.38 13.61
N GLY A 40 -1.93 -4.40 12.52
CA GLY A 40 -3.36 -4.66 12.51
C GLY A 40 -3.66 -6.02 11.89
N GLY A 41 -4.95 -6.37 11.79
CA GLY A 41 -5.39 -7.64 11.21
C GLY A 41 -4.96 -7.85 9.76
N PHE A 42 -4.85 -6.76 8.99
CA PHE A 42 -4.53 -6.81 7.56
C PHE A 42 -3.05 -6.58 7.24
N GLY A 43 -2.21 -6.25 8.23
CA GLY A 43 -0.86 -5.82 7.90
C GLY A 43 -0.06 -5.10 8.98
N LYS A 44 1.17 -4.68 8.62
CA LYS A 44 2.01 -3.80 9.45
C LYS A 44 1.96 -2.38 8.93
N VAL A 45 2.02 -1.43 9.85
CA VAL A 45 2.15 -0.01 9.54
C VAL A 45 3.54 0.46 9.98
N TYR A 46 4.21 1.19 9.10
CA TYR A 46 5.50 1.80 9.35
C TYR A 46 5.41 3.31 9.17
N ARG A 47 6.09 4.07 10.03
CA ARG A 47 6.40 5.48 9.79
C ARG A 47 7.68 5.57 8.96
N ALA A 48 7.71 6.44 7.97
CA ALA A 48 8.90 6.75 7.20
C ALA A 48 9.00 8.24 6.90
N SER A 49 10.22 8.77 6.83
CA SER A 49 10.49 10.13 6.37
C SER A 49 10.66 10.15 4.85
N TRP A 50 10.05 11.13 4.18
CA TRP A 50 10.27 11.44 2.78
C TRP A 50 10.89 12.83 2.65
N LYS A 51 11.97 12.95 1.87
CA LYS A 51 12.69 14.22 1.62
C LYS A 51 13.09 15.00 2.88
N ASN A 52 13.30 14.31 4.00
CA ASN A 52 13.71 14.85 5.31
C ASN A 52 12.77 15.92 5.92
N SER A 53 11.54 16.08 5.41
CA SER A 53 10.62 17.12 5.90
C SER A 53 9.22 16.62 6.23
N GLN A 54 8.81 15.46 5.71
CA GLN A 54 7.46 14.95 5.91
C GLN A 54 7.46 13.46 6.29
N TYR A 55 6.64 13.11 7.27
CA TYR A 55 6.40 11.72 7.67
C TYR A 55 5.23 11.13 6.89
N PHE A 56 5.37 9.85 6.57
CA PHE A 56 4.40 9.05 5.85
C PHE A 56 4.12 7.78 6.63
N ALA A 57 2.89 7.29 6.52
CA ALA A 57 2.50 5.97 6.98
C ALA A 57 2.53 5.00 5.80
N LEU A 58 3.41 4.00 5.87
CA LEU A 58 3.52 2.89 4.93
C LEU A 58 2.75 1.70 5.50
N LYS A 59 1.63 1.34 4.86
CA LYS A 59 0.87 0.13 5.21
C LYS A 59 1.28 -1.02 4.29
N SER A 60 1.82 -2.06 4.90
CA SER A 60 2.18 -3.33 4.26
C SER A 60 1.10 -4.37 4.54
N PHE A 61 0.81 -5.23 3.59
CA PHE A 61 -0.20 -6.29 3.73
C PHE A 61 0.45 -7.66 3.92
N PHE A 62 -0.16 -8.51 4.73
CA PHE A 62 0.27 -9.90 4.91
C PHE A 62 -0.31 -10.78 3.81
N ASN A 63 0.35 -11.93 3.55
CA ASN A 63 -0.18 -13.08 2.81
C ASN A 63 -1.20 -12.73 1.72
N LEU A 64 -0.73 -12.36 0.53
CA LEU A 64 -1.60 -12.05 -0.61
C LEU A 64 -2.52 -13.23 -0.95
N ASP A 65 -3.76 -13.14 -0.49
CA ASP A 65 -4.86 -14.04 -0.79
C ASP A 65 -6.06 -13.25 -1.36
N ASP A 66 -7.18 -13.94 -1.59
CA ASP A 66 -8.39 -13.32 -2.15
C ASP A 66 -8.95 -12.21 -1.25
N VAL A 67 -8.93 -12.40 0.07
CA VAL A 67 -9.47 -11.45 1.03
C VAL A 67 -8.59 -10.19 1.05
N ILE A 68 -7.28 -10.37 1.19
CA ILE A 68 -6.33 -9.26 1.24
C ILE A 68 -6.31 -8.49 -0.09
N ALA A 69 -6.37 -9.19 -1.23
CA ALA A 69 -6.39 -8.52 -2.53
C ALA A 69 -7.66 -7.68 -2.73
N LYS A 70 -8.82 -8.19 -2.29
CA LYS A 70 -10.07 -7.42 -2.30
C LYS A 70 -10.01 -6.21 -1.37
N GLU A 71 -9.44 -6.35 -0.18
CA GLU A 71 -9.23 -5.24 0.75
C GLU A 71 -8.31 -4.16 0.15
N ILE A 72 -7.19 -4.54 -0.47
CA ILE A 72 -6.28 -3.59 -1.17
C ILE A 72 -7.04 -2.84 -2.26
N VAL A 73 -7.76 -3.54 -3.12
CA VAL A 73 -8.53 -2.94 -4.21
C VAL A 73 -9.64 -2.04 -3.67
N HIS A 74 -10.31 -2.45 -2.59
CA HIS A 74 -11.35 -1.66 -1.95
C HIS A 74 -10.79 -0.37 -1.35
N GLU A 75 -9.69 -0.43 -0.60
CA GLU A 75 -9.03 0.76 -0.04
C GLU A 75 -8.57 1.72 -1.14
N LEU A 76 -7.99 1.23 -2.23
CA LEU A 76 -7.58 2.05 -3.37
C LEU A 76 -8.76 2.78 -4.04
N LYS A 77 -9.90 2.11 -4.18
CA LYS A 77 -11.13 2.71 -4.71
C LYS A 77 -11.75 3.72 -3.75
N LEU A 78 -11.88 3.39 -2.47
CA LEU A 78 -12.43 4.30 -1.47
C LEU A 78 -11.64 5.61 -1.39
N GLN A 79 -10.31 5.52 -1.44
CA GLN A 79 -9.44 6.69 -1.40
C GLN A 79 -9.67 7.65 -2.58
N ARG A 80 -10.11 7.13 -3.73
CA ARG A 80 -10.50 7.96 -4.89
C ARG A 80 -11.75 8.79 -4.61
N ASP A 81 -12.75 8.17 -3.99
CA ASP A 81 -14.05 8.80 -3.74
C ASP A 81 -13.97 9.87 -2.65
N ILE A 82 -13.05 9.71 -1.69
CA ILE A 82 -12.94 10.57 -0.50
C ILE A 82 -11.76 11.56 -0.53
N GLN A 83 -11.00 11.62 -1.64
CA GLN A 83 -9.72 12.35 -1.75
C GLN A 83 -9.77 13.86 -1.43
N PHE A 84 -10.96 14.46 -1.37
CA PHE A 84 -11.15 15.91 -1.16
C PHE A 84 -11.61 16.29 0.25
N GLN A 85 -11.72 15.34 1.18
CA GLN A 85 -12.14 15.63 2.55
C GLN A 85 -10.95 15.92 3.46
N ASN A 86 -10.99 17.06 4.17
CA ASN A 86 -9.87 17.51 5.01
C ASN A 86 -9.70 16.71 6.31
N ASN A 87 -10.72 15.95 6.73
CA ASN A 87 -10.71 15.20 8.01
C ASN A 87 -10.37 13.71 7.84
N ILE A 88 -10.01 13.28 6.63
CA ILE A 88 -9.72 11.88 6.29
C ILE A 88 -8.23 11.72 6.00
N ILE A 89 -7.67 10.56 6.33
CA ILE A 89 -6.32 10.15 5.94
C ILE A 89 -6.16 10.24 4.43
N LYS A 90 -5.23 11.10 3.99
CA LYS A 90 -4.97 11.33 2.57
C LYS A 90 -4.09 10.21 2.04
N PHE A 91 -4.59 9.49 1.05
CA PHE A 91 -3.77 8.60 0.25
C PHE A 91 -2.83 9.40 -0.66
N TYR A 92 -1.55 9.02 -0.70
CA TYR A 92 -0.51 9.73 -1.47
C TYR A 92 0.04 8.90 -2.63
N GLY A 93 -0.10 7.58 -2.59
CA GLY A 93 0.36 6.71 -3.66
C GLY A 93 0.69 5.31 -3.19
N ILE A 94 1.51 4.63 -3.98
CA ILE A 94 1.88 3.24 -3.76
C ILE A 94 3.39 3.17 -3.67
N ALA A 95 3.88 2.47 -2.65
CA ALA A 95 5.30 2.26 -2.43
C ALA A 95 5.65 0.78 -2.67
N LYS A 96 6.65 0.55 -3.53
CA LYS A 96 7.24 -0.78 -3.72
C LYS A 96 8.40 -0.94 -2.74
N PHE A 97 8.22 -1.85 -1.78
CA PHE A 97 9.17 -2.14 -0.72
C PHE A 97 9.44 -3.65 -0.73
N ASP A 98 10.71 -4.05 -0.68
CA ASP A 98 11.07 -5.47 -0.74
C ASP A 98 12.00 -5.83 0.43
N PRO A 99 11.58 -6.77 1.29
CA PRO A 99 12.56 -7.56 2.02
C PRO A 99 12.33 -9.08 1.86
N GLY A 100 11.49 -9.56 0.92
CA GLY A 100 11.38 -11.00 0.74
C GLY A 100 10.26 -11.53 -0.15
N ILE A 101 8.96 -11.19 0.05
CA ILE A 101 7.86 -11.96 -0.59
C ILE A 101 6.61 -11.16 -1.06
N VAL A 102 6.32 -9.90 -0.65
CA VAL A 102 5.11 -9.17 -1.12
C VAL A 102 5.40 -7.72 -1.48
N LYS A 103 5.03 -7.29 -2.69
CA LYS A 103 5.62 -6.14 -3.43
C LYS A 103 4.79 -4.85 -3.54
N TYR A 104 3.74 -4.64 -2.74
CA TYR A 104 2.97 -3.38 -2.79
C TYR A 104 2.58 -2.92 -1.38
N ASN A 105 2.91 -1.66 -1.07
CA ASN A 105 2.51 -0.98 0.16
C ASN A 105 1.66 0.23 -0.24
N ILE A 106 0.59 0.47 0.51
CA ILE A 106 -0.23 1.67 0.33
C ILE A 106 0.38 2.79 1.17
N LEU A 107 0.65 3.92 0.51
CA LEU A 107 1.24 5.10 1.12
C LEU A 107 0.12 6.06 1.51
N TYR A 108 0.01 6.30 2.81
CA TYR A 108 -0.85 7.33 3.36
C TYR A 108 0.00 8.47 3.91
N VAL A 109 -0.56 9.67 3.89
CA VAL A 109 -0.13 10.80 4.70
C VAL A 109 -1.27 11.12 5.62
N ASN A 110 -0.99 11.12 6.91
CA ASN A 110 -1.67 12.06 7.79
C ASN A 110 -0.91 12.24 9.11
N MET A 111 -0.95 13.52 9.53
CA MET A 111 -0.56 14.16 10.79
C MET A 111 0.87 13.94 11.28
#